data_AF-A0A2S0UHL9-F1
#
_entry.id   AF-A0A2S0UHL9-F1
#
_cell.length_a   1.000
_cell.length_b   1.000
_cell.length_c   1.000
_cell.angle_alpha   90.00
_cell.angle_beta   90.00
_cell.angle_gamma   90.00
#
_symmetry.space_group_name_H-M   'P 1'
#
loop_
_entity.id
_entity.type
_entity.pdbx_description
1 polymer ?
#
loop_
_entity_poly.entity_id
_entity_poly.type
_entity_poly.pdbx_seq_one_letter_code
_entity_poly.pdbx_strand_id
1 'polypeptide(L)'
;MAGLPVLLVGASAALRAVLEAVRPDRSVGFLAACVVAAVVLVAVAFRMRAGRAAWVPFAAVAVVAWFLLCLLAAFATWQSAPDVVLVRITIFTDLIVPVLCMVLLTGGLRGWWWLRRRAIRSGL
;
A
#
# COMPACT_ATOMS: atom_id res chain seq x y z
N MET A 1 0.60 -15.97 1.24
CA MET A 1 1.57 -14.97 1.75
C MET A 1 1.09 -13.52 1.52
N ALA A 2 -0.17 -13.20 1.83
CA ALA A 2 -0.74 -11.87 1.55
C ALA A 2 -0.36 -10.80 2.59
N GLY A 3 0.15 -11.17 3.77
CA GLY A 3 0.48 -10.21 4.83
C GLY A 3 1.71 -9.34 4.54
N LEU A 4 2.68 -9.87 3.76
CA LEU A 4 3.94 -9.18 3.44
C LEU A 4 3.73 -7.90 2.61
N PRO A 5 2.96 -7.90 1.50
CA PRO A 5 2.69 -6.67 0.76
C PRO A 5 1.91 -5.63 1.58
N VAL A 6 0.97 -6.05 2.43
CA VAL A 6 0.23 -5.12 3.29
C VAL A 6 1.15 -4.44 4.31
N LEU A 7 2.10 -5.20 4.87
CA LEU A 7 3.09 -4.69 5.81
C LEU A 7 4.06 -3.70 5.12
N LEU A 8 4.48 -4.01 3.89
CA LEU A 8 5.31 -3.12 3.07
C LEU A 8 4.58 -1.83 2.70
N VAL A 9 3.31 -1.90 2.32
CA VAL A 9 2.48 -0.72 2.06
C VAL A 9 2.32 0.12 3.34
N GLY A 10 2.03 -0.50 4.48
CA GLY A 10 1.96 0.20 5.77
C GLY A 10 3.27 0.87 6.19
N ALA A 11 4.40 0.20 5.99
CA ALA A 11 5.73 0.76 6.24
C ALA A 11 6.04 1.94 5.29
N SER A 12 5.66 1.83 4.01
CA SER A 12 5.83 2.93 3.04
C SER A 12 4.99 4.16 3.41
N ALA A 13 3.79 3.95 3.95
CA ALA A 13 2.93 5.01 4.46
C ALA A 13 3.52 5.68 5.70
N ALA A 14 4.10 4.91 6.62
CA ALA A 14 4.80 5.44 7.78
C ALA A 14 6.05 6.25 7.38
N LEU A 15 6.85 5.73 6.45
CA LEU A 15 8.05 6.42 5.96
C LEU A 15 7.68 7.76 5.29
N ARG A 16 6.62 7.76 4.48
CA ARG A 16 6.07 9.01 3.92
C ARG A 16 5.59 9.95 5.02
N ALA A 17 4.82 9.48 6.00
CA ALA A 17 4.39 10.34 7.11
C ALA A 17 5.57 10.99 7.84
N VAL A 18 6.67 10.27 8.05
CA VAL A 18 7.90 10.82 8.66
C VAL A 18 8.58 11.85 7.75
N LEU A 19 8.73 11.55 6.46
CA LEU A 19 9.32 12.49 5.50
C LEU A 19 8.49 13.77 5.36
N GLU A 20 7.17 13.65 5.43
CA GLU A 20 6.23 14.77 5.41
C GLU A 20 6.27 15.57 6.72
N ALA A 21 6.45 14.92 7.88
CA ALA A 21 6.60 15.61 9.17
C ALA A 21 7.82 16.54 9.22
N VAL A 22 8.85 16.24 8.43
CA VAL A 22 10.09 17.03 8.36
C VAL A 22 9.96 18.22 7.38
N ARG A 23 8.90 18.27 6.56
CA ARG A 23 8.66 19.38 5.62
C ARG A 23 7.67 20.39 6.20
N PRO A 24 8.05 21.67 6.40
CA PRO A 24 7.23 22.65 7.10
C PRO A 24 6.00 23.15 6.33
N ASP A 25 5.93 22.95 5.00
CA ASP A 25 4.94 23.60 4.12
C ASP A 25 3.72 22.74 3.74
N ARG A 26 3.49 21.57 4.37
CA ARG A 26 2.40 20.66 3.95
C ARG A 26 1.26 20.52 4.95
N SER A 27 0.07 20.25 4.40
CA SER A 27 -1.18 20.22 5.15
C SER A 27 -1.20 19.10 6.19
N VAL A 28 -1.50 19.47 7.44
CA VAL A 28 -1.65 18.54 8.59
C VAL A 28 -2.62 17.39 8.27
N GLY A 29 -3.62 17.64 7.41
CA GLY A 29 -4.56 16.62 6.94
C GLY A 29 -3.91 15.48 6.14
N PHE A 30 -2.92 15.76 5.29
CA PHE A 30 -2.21 14.72 4.53
C PHE A 30 -1.36 13.85 5.46
N LEU A 31 -0.67 14.47 6.41
CA LEU A 31 0.11 13.78 7.44
C LEU A 31 -0.77 12.83 8.26
N ALA A 32 -1.91 13.32 8.77
CA ALA A 32 -2.85 12.52 9.54
C ALA A 32 -3.38 11.33 8.73
N ALA A 33 -3.71 11.53 7.45
CA ALA A 33 -4.15 10.46 6.57
C ALA A 33 -3.06 9.38 6.37
N CYS A 34 -1.80 9.77 6.18
CA CYS A 34 -0.70 8.82 6.06
C CYS A 34 -0.47 8.01 7.35
N VAL A 35 -0.54 8.66 8.53
CA VAL A 35 -0.39 7.98 9.82
C VAL A 35 -1.54 6.98 10.04
N VAL A 36 -2.78 7.39 9.81
CA VAL A 36 -3.94 6.50 9.94
C VAL A 36 -3.83 5.31 8.98
N ALA A 37 -3.48 5.56 7.71
CA ALA A 37 -3.27 4.51 6.73
C ALA A 37 -2.18 3.52 7.18
N ALA A 38 -1.05 4.02 7.68
CA ALA A 38 0.05 3.20 8.17
C ALA A 38 -0.39 2.28 9.32
N VAL A 39 -1.05 2.84 10.34
CA VAL A 39 -1.53 2.08 11.51
C VAL A 39 -2.54 1.01 11.09
N VAL A 40 -3.53 1.39 10.26
CA VAL A 40 -4.56 0.45 9.78
C VAL A 40 -3.96 -0.67 8.96
N LEU A 41 -3.06 -0.37 8.02
CA LEU A 41 -2.41 -1.37 7.17
C LEU A 41 -1.54 -2.32 7.98
N VAL A 42 -0.73 -1.81 8.91
CA VAL A 42 0.10 -2.65 9.79
C VAL A 42 -0.78 -3.56 10.66
N ALA A 43 -1.86 -3.03 11.25
CA ALA A 43 -2.79 -3.83 12.04
C ALA A 43 -3.47 -4.94 11.21
N VAL A 44 -3.87 -4.65 9.98
CA VAL A 44 -4.43 -5.63 9.04
C VAL A 44 -3.38 -6.69 8.68
N ALA A 45 -2.13 -6.31 8.44
CA ALA A 45 -1.04 -7.24 8.13
C ALA A 45 -0.81 -8.25 9.28
N PHE A 46 -0.81 -7.79 10.53
CA PHE A 46 -0.72 -8.68 11.69
C PHE A 46 -1.94 -9.57 11.86
N ARG A 47 -3.15 -9.03 11.66
CA ARG A 47 -4.40 -9.80 11.68
C ARG A 47 -4.44 -10.92 10.64
N MET A 48 -3.87 -10.69 9.46
CA MET A 48 -3.74 -11.71 8.42
C MET A 48 -2.78 -12.84 8.79
N ARG A 49 -1.70 -12.53 9.50
CA ARG A 49 -0.72 -13.53 9.95
C ARG A 49 -1.32 -14.48 10.99
N ALA A 50 -2.33 -14.04 11.75
CA ALA A 50 -3.08 -14.85 12.71
C ALA A 50 -4.09 -15.83 12.07
N GLY A 51 -3.89 -16.24 10.81
CA GLY A 51 -4.71 -17.24 10.12
C GLY A 51 -6.06 -16.75 9.58
N ARG A 52 -6.38 -15.46 9.74
CA ARG A 52 -7.67 -14.90 9.28
C ARG A 52 -7.62 -14.53 7.79
N ALA A 53 -7.74 -15.53 6.93
CA ALA A 53 -7.76 -15.37 5.46
C ALA A 53 -8.94 -14.52 4.93
N ALA A 54 -9.97 -14.26 5.74
CA ALA A 54 -11.10 -13.39 5.37
C ALA A 54 -10.71 -11.93 5.12
N TRP A 55 -9.54 -11.48 5.61
CA TRP A 55 -9.07 -10.10 5.44
C TRP A 55 -8.37 -9.84 4.10
N VAL A 56 -8.09 -10.89 3.32
CA VAL A 56 -7.42 -10.79 1.99
C VAL A 56 -8.07 -9.80 1.03
N PRO A 57 -9.40 -9.78 0.82
CA PRO A 57 -10.03 -8.77 -0.03
C PRO A 57 -9.85 -7.34 0.50
N PHE A 58 -9.95 -7.12 1.81
CA PHE A 58 -9.77 -5.79 2.41
C PHE A 58 -8.34 -5.26 2.24
N ALA A 59 -7.35 -6.12 2.45
CA ALA A 59 -5.96 -5.80 2.15
C ALA A 59 -5.74 -5.49 0.67
N ALA A 60 -6.38 -6.23 -0.23
CA ALA A 60 -6.28 -5.95 -1.65
C ALA A 60 -6.80 -4.55 -2.00
N VAL A 61 -7.99 -4.21 -1.49
CA VAL A 61 -8.56 -2.87 -1.65
C VAL A 61 -7.62 -1.81 -1.08
N ALA A 62 -7.05 -2.03 0.10
CA ALA A 62 -6.17 -1.06 0.75
C ALA A 62 -4.84 -0.86 -0.02
N VAL A 63 -4.24 -1.93 -0.54
CA VAL A 63 -3.03 -1.86 -1.37
C VAL A 63 -3.32 -1.14 -2.69
N VAL A 64 -4.46 -1.42 -3.33
CA VAL A 64 -4.88 -0.74 -4.56
C VAL A 64 -5.16 0.75 -4.32
N ALA A 65 -5.85 1.08 -3.24
CA ALA A 65 -6.13 2.47 -2.86
C ALA A 65 -4.84 3.24 -2.60
N TRP A 66 -3.88 2.63 -1.90
CA TRP A 66 -2.56 3.23 -1.68
C TRP A 66 -1.79 3.43 -2.98
N PHE A 67 -1.81 2.44 -3.89
CA PHE A 67 -1.20 2.57 -5.21
C PHE A 67 -1.78 3.77 -5.98
N LEU A 68 -3.10 3.93 -5.98
CA LEU A 68 -3.77 5.06 -6.62
C LEU A 68 -3.37 6.40 -5.99
N LEU A 69 -3.28 6.47 -4.66
CA LEU A 69 -2.80 7.66 -3.96
C LEU A 69 -1.34 7.99 -4.33
N CYS A 70 -0.47 6.99 -4.41
CA CYS A 70 0.91 7.18 -4.88
C CYS A 70 0.95 7.70 -6.32
N LEU A 71 0.10 7.17 -7.20
CA LEU A 71 0.01 7.57 -8.60
C LEU A 71 -0.48 9.03 -8.73
N LEU A 72 -1.52 9.40 -7.98
CA LEU A 72 -2.04 10.76 -7.94
C LEU A 72 -1.01 11.74 -7.39
N ALA A 73 -0.30 11.37 -6.32
CA ALA A 73 0.77 12.20 -5.76
C ALA A 73 1.91 12.40 -6.75
N ALA A 74 2.35 11.33 -7.42
CA ALA A 74 3.36 11.37 -8.48
C ALA A 74 2.94 12.27 -9.64
N PHE A 75 1.68 12.16 -10.07
CA PHE A 75 1.12 12.97 -11.15
C PHE A 75 1.01 14.45 -10.78
N ALA A 76 0.54 14.75 -9.56
CA ALA A 76 0.50 16.11 -9.03
C ALA A 76 1.90 16.73 -8.99
N THR A 77 2.90 15.99 -8.49
CA THR A 77 4.30 16.48 -8.47
C THR A 77 4.87 16.68 -9.86
N TRP A 78 4.51 15.83 -10.83
CA TRP A 78 4.94 15.96 -12.22
C TRP A 78 4.40 17.23 -12.86
N GLN A 79 3.14 17.59 -12.61
CA GLN A 79 2.56 18.83 -13.15
C GLN A 79 3.14 20.10 -12.51
N SER A 80 3.50 20.05 -11.23
CA SER A 80 3.93 21.23 -10.48
C SER A 80 5.44 21.49 -10.50
N ALA A 81 6.27 20.50 -10.88
CA ALA A 81 7.72 20.61 -10.79
C ALA A 81 8.33 21.23 -12.06
N PRO A 82 9.19 22.25 -11.97
CA PRO A 82 10.04 22.67 -13.08
C PRO A 82 10.96 21.50 -13.48
N ASP A 83 11.42 21.51 -14.74
CA ASP A 83 12.05 20.40 -15.46
C ASP A 83 13.41 19.92 -14.87
N VAL A 84 13.40 19.46 -13.63
CA VAL A 84 14.56 18.97 -12.90
C VAL A 84 14.60 17.45 -13.02
N VAL A 85 15.59 16.93 -13.74
CA VAL A 85 15.80 15.49 -13.97
C VAL A 85 15.78 14.69 -12.66
N LEU A 86 16.34 15.25 -11.59
CA LEU A 86 16.38 14.62 -10.26
C LEU A 86 14.97 14.36 -9.70
N VAL A 87 14.02 15.28 -9.89
CA VAL A 87 12.64 15.14 -9.43
C VAL A 87 11.94 14.01 -10.19
N ARG A 88 12.15 13.92 -11.51
CA ARG A 88 11.61 12.83 -12.33
C ARG A 88 12.12 11.46 -11.86
N ILE A 89 13.42 11.32 -11.61
CA ILE A 89 14.01 10.06 -11.10
C ILE A 89 13.37 9.68 -9.76
N THR A 90 13.23 10.62 -8.82
CA THR A 90 12.59 10.33 -7.52
C THR A 90 11.14 9.85 -7.66
N ILE A 91 10.36 10.44 -8.58
CA ILE A 91 8.98 10.01 -8.84
C ILE A 91 8.92 8.54 -9.32
N PHE A 92 9.79 8.16 -10.26
CA PHE A 92 9.84 6.78 -10.74
C PHE A 92 10.27 5.79 -9.66
N THR A 93 11.25 6.17 -8.84
CA THR A 93 11.75 5.32 -7.75
C THR A 93 10.67 5.09 -6.69
N ASP A 94 9.87 6.11 -6.39
CA ASP A 94 8.73 6.05 -5.46
C ASP A 94 7.61 5.09 -5.93
N LEU A 95 7.52 4.81 -7.23
CA LEU A 95 6.53 3.89 -7.81
C LEU A 95 6.98 2.42 -7.80
N ILE A 96 8.27 2.14 -7.59
CA ILE A 96 8.80 0.76 -7.56
C ILE A 96 8.13 -0.06 -6.46
N VAL A 97 8.09 0.47 -5.24
CA VAL A 97 7.52 -0.22 -4.07
C VAL A 97 6.01 -0.51 -4.25
N PRO A 98 5.16 0.47 -4.63
CA PRO A 98 3.75 0.23 -4.93
C PRO A 98 3.52 -0.84 -6.02
N VAL A 99 4.31 -0.81 -7.10
CA VAL A 99 4.20 -1.80 -8.19
C VAL A 99 4.56 -3.20 -7.70
N LEU A 100 5.65 -3.35 -6.95
CA LEU A 100 6.02 -4.62 -6.31
C LEU A 100 4.93 -5.14 -5.39
N CYS A 101 4.30 -4.26 -4.60
CA CYS A 101 3.19 -4.62 -3.74
C CYS A 101 1.97 -5.12 -4.52
N MET A 102 1.66 -4.52 -5.67
CA MET A 102 0.60 -4.98 -6.57
C MET A 102 0.89 -6.39 -7.13
N VAL A 103 2.14 -6.65 -7.53
CA VAL A 103 2.54 -8.00 -7.99
C VAL A 103 2.38 -9.04 -6.88
N LEU A 104 2.90 -8.76 -5.68
CA LEU A 104 2.78 -9.65 -4.52
C LEU A 104 1.31 -9.87 -4.10
N LEU A 105 0.48 -8.84 -4.22
CA LEU A 105 -0.95 -8.92 -3.93
C LEU A 105 -1.65 -9.93 -4.85
N THR A 106 -1.30 -9.97 -6.14
CA THR A 106 -1.90 -10.94 -7.08
C THR A 106 -1.64 -12.39 -6.68
N GLY A 107 -0.44 -12.68 -6.16
CA GLY A 107 -0.09 -13.99 -5.60
C GLY A 107 -0.90 -14.31 -4.33
N GLY A 108 -1.09 -13.31 -3.46
CA GLY A 108 -1.94 -13.42 -2.28
C GLY A 108 -3.41 -13.72 -2.60
N LEU A 109 -3.98 -13.03 -3.57
CA LEU A 109 -5.36 -13.21 -4.04
C LEU A 109 -5.57 -14.57 -4.70
N ARG A 110 -4.64 -15.01 -5.54
CA ARG A 110 -4.69 -16.35 -6.16
C ARG A 110 -4.70 -17.46 -5.10
N GLY A 111 -3.84 -17.35 -4.08
CA GLY A 111 -3.81 -18.30 -2.96
C GLY A 111 -5.12 -18.32 -2.18
N TRP A 112 -5.72 -17.15 -1.93
CA TRP A 112 -7.02 -17.06 -1.25
C TRP A 112 -8.16 -17.66 -2.10
N TRP A 113 -8.22 -17.37 -3.40
CA TRP A 113 -9.20 -17.97 -4.31
C TRP A 113 -9.09 -19.49 -4.35
N TRP A 114 -7.88 -20.02 -4.38
CA TRP A 114 -7.64 -21.46 -4.37
C TRP A 114 -8.14 -22.11 -3.09
N LEU A 115 -7.84 -21.52 -1.92
CA LEU A 115 -8.34 -21.99 -0.62
C LEU A 115 -9.87 -21.94 -0.55
N ARG A 116 -10.49 -20.85 -1.01
CA ARG A 116 -11.94 -20.69 -1.02
C ARG A 116 -12.62 -21.75 -1.90
N ARG A 117 -12.08 -22.02 -3.10
CA ARG A 117 -12.61 -23.06 -3.98
C ARG A 117 -12.49 -24.47 -3.38
N ARG A 118 -11.43 -24.74 -2.61
CA ARG A 118 -11.27 -26.02 -1.93
C ARG A 118 -12.22 -26.18 -0.73
N ALA A 119 -12.38 -25.14 0.09
CA ALA A 119 -13.30 -25.16 1.23
C ALA A 119 -14.74 -25.52 0.80
N ILE A 120 -15.22 -24.91 -0.30
CA ILE A 120 -16.54 -25.19 -0.89
C ILE A 120 -16.68 -26.65 -1.35
N ARG A 121 -15.61 -27.27 -1.86
CA ARG A 121 -15.63 -28.68 -2.29
C ARG A 121 -15.58 -29.67 -1.12
N SER A 122 -15.01 -29.28 0.02
CA SER A 122 -14.89 -30.14 1.20
C SER A 122 -16.10 -30.09 2.13
N GLY A 123 -17.12 -29.26 1.86
CA GLY A 123 -18.33 -29.20 2.69
C GLY A 123 -18.10 -28.69 4.12
N LEU A 124 -17.05 -27.89 4.31
CA LEU A 124 -16.74 -27.17 5.56
C LEU A 124 -17.27 -25.73 5.50
#